data_AF-A0A2V2UR17-F1
#
_entry.id   AF-A0A2V2UR17-F1
#
_cell.length_a   1.000
_cell.length_b   1.000
_cell.length_c   1.000
_cell.angle_alpha   90.00
_cell.angle_beta   90.00
_cell.angle_gamma   90.00
#
_symmetry.space_group_name_H-M   'P 1'
#
loop_
_entity.id
_entity.type
_entity.pdbx_description
1 polymer ?
#
loop_
_entity_poly.entity_id
_entity_poly.type
_entity_poly.pdbx_seq_one_letter_code
_entity_poly.pdbx_strand_id
1 'polypeptide(L)'
;MLRGKRINIFVDYSHGTVSISVDEATTEGHVVSLLEAAGLQLPVIGVLSKLAGQKRAMPLQMLRKSVFLGRSILQKYKSESEFMRYIHRLHGKDYGLTHGCVPLGSCTVKLSPAAAMLSLSWSEFTNFHPLAPKEQTRGHSALCLDLEQKIRDITALDAVSLQPNSGAQGEYCWSSCDPLVS
;
A
#
# COMPACT_ATOMS: atom_id res chain seq x y z
N MET A 1 -10.17 -16.47 5.25
CA MET A 1 -9.27 -16.12 6.39
C MET A 1 -8.95 -17.38 7.15
N LEU A 2 -7.67 -17.68 7.37
CA LEU A 2 -7.24 -18.71 8.31
C LEU A 2 -7.42 -18.16 9.73
N ARG A 3 -8.63 -18.30 10.28
CA ARG A 3 -9.09 -17.59 11.50
C ARG A 3 -8.17 -17.78 12.71
N GLY A 4 -7.46 -18.90 12.82
CA GLY A 4 -6.52 -19.16 13.92
C GLY A 4 -5.15 -18.50 13.78
N LYS A 5 -4.76 -18.06 12.57
CA LYS A 5 -3.38 -17.60 12.28
C LYS A 5 -3.28 -16.17 11.73
N ARG A 6 -4.39 -15.44 11.66
CA ARG A 6 -4.47 -14.05 11.16
C ARG A 6 -3.88 -13.85 9.75
N ILE A 7 -4.02 -14.86 8.88
CA ILE A 7 -3.58 -14.78 7.47
C ILE A 7 -4.82 -14.69 6.58
N ASN A 8 -4.81 -13.69 5.69
CA ASN A 8 -5.78 -13.54 4.62
C ASN A 8 -5.27 -14.26 3.37
N ILE A 9 -6.16 -14.99 2.70
CA ILE A 9 -5.91 -15.70 1.45
C ILE A 9 -6.99 -15.29 0.47
N PHE A 10 -6.63 -15.18 -0.81
CA PHE A 10 -7.60 -14.90 -1.85
C PHE A 10 -8.32 -16.19 -2.23
N VAL A 11 -9.64 -16.18 -2.21
CA VAL A 11 -10.47 -17.33 -2.58
C VAL A 11 -11.27 -16.95 -3.80
N ASP A 12 -11.05 -17.70 -4.88
CA ASP A 12 -11.89 -17.62 -6.07
C ASP A 12 -13.00 -18.66 -5.98
N TYR A 13 -14.19 -18.21 -5.61
CA TYR A 13 -15.36 -19.06 -5.48
C TYR A 13 -15.88 -19.59 -6.81
N SER A 14 -15.54 -18.96 -7.95
CA SER A 14 -16.02 -19.39 -9.26
C SER A 14 -15.33 -20.67 -9.73
N HIS A 15 -14.03 -20.78 -9.46
CA HIS A 15 -13.21 -21.94 -9.82
C HIS A 15 -12.88 -22.85 -8.63
N GLY A 16 -13.30 -22.48 -7.42
CA GLY A 16 -12.98 -23.22 -6.20
C GLY A 16 -11.49 -23.25 -5.88
N THR A 17 -10.74 -22.23 -6.33
CA THR A 17 -9.29 -22.14 -6.16
C THR A 17 -8.91 -21.14 -5.08
N VAL A 18 -7.72 -21.33 -4.52
CA VAL A 18 -7.11 -20.41 -3.55
C VAL A 18 -5.82 -19.89 -4.14
N SER A 19 -5.64 -18.58 -4.07
CA SER A 19 -4.43 -17.90 -4.52
C SER A 19 -3.70 -17.29 -3.33
N ILE A 20 -2.37 -17.43 -3.34
CA ILE A 20 -1.47 -16.93 -2.31
C ILE A 20 -0.46 -16.03 -3.00
N SER A 21 -0.31 -14.82 -2.48
CA SER A 21 0.75 -13.88 -2.87
C SER A 21 1.67 -13.70 -1.67
N VAL A 22 2.97 -13.76 -1.91
CA VAL A 22 4.01 -13.57 -0.89
C VAL A 22 4.80 -12.30 -1.20
N ASP A 23 5.35 -11.69 -0.17
CA ASP A 23 6.06 -10.42 -0.21
C ASP A 23 7.32 -10.46 0.69
N GLU A 24 8.00 -9.32 0.83
CA GLU A 24 9.20 -9.18 1.66
C GLU A 24 8.94 -9.47 3.15
N ALA A 25 7.72 -9.23 3.65
CA ALA A 25 7.35 -9.50 5.03
C ALA A 25 7.05 -10.98 5.29
N THR A 26 7.04 -11.82 4.24
CA THR A 26 6.71 -13.23 4.34
C THR A 26 7.88 -14.02 4.97
N THR A 27 7.60 -14.69 6.09
CA THR A 27 8.59 -15.50 6.82
C THR A 27 8.35 -17.00 6.63
N GLU A 28 9.34 -17.82 6.98
CA GLU A 28 9.20 -19.29 6.98
C GLU A 28 8.02 -19.76 7.86
N GLY A 29 7.76 -19.07 8.97
CA GLY A 29 6.62 -19.34 9.85
C GLY A 29 5.26 -19.12 9.18
N HIS A 30 5.15 -18.14 8.28
CA HIS A 30 3.93 -17.94 7.47
C HIS A 30 3.72 -19.10 6.50
N VAL A 31 4.80 -19.60 5.87
CA VAL A 31 4.73 -20.73 4.93
C VAL A 31 4.31 -22.02 5.64
N VAL A 32 4.91 -22.32 6.79
CA VAL A 32 4.50 -23.46 7.64
C VAL A 32 3.02 -23.33 7.99
N SER A 33 2.59 -22.12 8.35
CA SER A 33 1.21 -21.86 8.72
C SER A 33 0.20 -22.13 7.62
N LEU A 34 0.56 -21.81 6.37
CA LEU A 34 -0.26 -22.09 5.19
C LEU A 34 -0.31 -23.59 4.88
N LEU A 35 0.81 -24.28 4.99
CA LEU A 35 0.91 -25.71 4.69
C LEU A 35 0.17 -26.56 5.74
N GLU A 36 0.25 -26.21 7.03
CA GLU A 36 -0.55 -26.84 8.08
C GLU A 36 -2.05 -26.62 7.85
N ALA A 37 -2.44 -25.43 7.39
CA ALA A 37 -3.84 -25.16 7.05
C ALA A 37 -4.33 -25.95 5.83
N ALA A 38 -3.43 -26.35 4.93
CA ALA A 38 -3.71 -27.26 3.83
C ALA A 38 -3.74 -28.75 4.27
N GLY A 39 -3.55 -29.05 5.56
CA GLY A 39 -3.58 -30.40 6.12
C GLY A 39 -2.27 -31.18 6.02
N LEU A 40 -1.16 -30.51 5.64
CA LEU A 40 0.16 -31.14 5.59
C LEU A 40 0.80 -31.10 6.98
N GLN A 41 1.20 -32.26 7.51
CA GLN A 41 2.07 -32.34 8.69
C GLN A 41 3.50 -32.10 8.24
N LEU A 42 4.08 -30.98 8.66
CA LEU A 42 5.40 -30.57 8.18
C LEU A 42 6.54 -30.95 9.13
N PRO A 43 7.73 -31.27 8.58
CA PRO A 43 8.95 -31.35 9.37
C PRO A 43 9.43 -29.97 9.82
N VAL A 44 10.34 -29.96 10.80
CA VAL A 44 11.02 -28.77 11.37
C VAL A 44 11.39 -27.75 10.29
N ILE A 45 11.12 -26.47 10.55
CA ILE A 45 11.35 -25.31 9.67
C ILE A 45 12.66 -25.40 8.85
N GLY A 46 13.77 -25.83 9.47
CA GLY A 46 15.08 -25.95 8.81
C GLY A 46 15.18 -26.96 7.66
N VAL A 47 14.18 -27.84 7.47
CA VAL A 47 14.09 -28.74 6.31
C VAL A 47 13.54 -28.02 5.08
N LEU A 48 12.63 -27.06 5.27
CA LEU A 48 12.01 -26.29 4.18
C LEU A 48 13.03 -25.42 3.46
N SER A 49 13.89 -24.70 4.19
CA SER A 49 14.91 -23.83 3.61
C SER A 49 15.93 -24.63 2.79
N LYS A 50 16.29 -25.84 3.25
CA LYS A 50 17.17 -26.75 2.50
C LYS A 50 16.54 -27.24 1.20
N LEU A 51 15.26 -27.60 1.23
CA LEU A 51 14.50 -28.01 0.05
C LEU A 51 14.33 -26.85 -0.94
N ALA A 52 14.05 -25.64 -0.45
CA ALA A 52 13.94 -24.44 -1.27
C ALA A 52 15.26 -24.14 -2.00
N GLY A 53 16.41 -24.31 -1.33
CA GLY A 53 17.73 -24.14 -1.95
C GLY A 53 18.05 -25.12 -3.08
N GLN A 54 17.34 -26.24 -3.17
CA GLN A 54 17.55 -27.27 -4.22
C GLN A 54 16.76 -26.99 -5.50
N LYS A 55 15.75 -26.12 -5.46
CA LYS A 55 14.89 -25.81 -6.61
C LYS A 55 14.96 -24.33 -6.96
N ARG A 56 14.93 -24.02 -8.26
CA ARG A 56 14.83 -22.64 -8.73
C ARG A 56 13.35 -22.25 -8.85
N ALA A 57 13.01 -21.06 -8.36
CA ALA A 57 11.66 -20.53 -8.44
C ALA A 57 11.22 -20.18 -9.87
N MET A 58 12.16 -19.87 -10.77
CA MET A 58 11.88 -19.49 -12.16
C MET A 58 12.72 -20.28 -13.17
N PRO A 59 12.17 -20.57 -14.37
CA PRO A 59 12.93 -21.15 -15.47
C PRO A 59 14.12 -20.28 -15.89
N LEU A 60 15.22 -20.92 -16.30
CA LEU A 60 16.44 -20.24 -16.73
C LEU A 60 16.21 -19.25 -17.88
N GLN A 61 15.28 -19.56 -18.78
CA GLN A 61 14.94 -18.73 -19.93
C GLN A 61 14.29 -17.40 -19.52
N MET A 62 13.66 -17.34 -18.35
CA MET A 62 12.98 -16.15 -17.81
C MET A 62 13.90 -15.30 -16.92
N LEU A 63 15.13 -15.73 -16.65
CA LEU A 63 16.06 -14.94 -15.86
C LEU A 63 16.43 -13.65 -16.59
N ARG A 64 16.29 -12.53 -15.88
CA ARG A 64 16.68 -11.22 -16.37
C ARG A 64 18.18 -11.19 -16.67
N LYS A 65 18.54 -10.86 -17.91
CA LYS A 65 19.94 -10.73 -18.37
C LYS A 65 20.45 -9.29 -18.40
N SER A 66 19.55 -8.31 -18.35
CA SER A 66 19.90 -6.89 -18.45
C SER A 66 20.41 -6.33 -17.12
N VAL A 67 21.41 -5.46 -17.19
CA VAL A 67 21.88 -4.68 -16.04
C VAL A 67 20.83 -3.62 -15.68
N PHE A 68 20.56 -3.44 -14.39
CA PHE A 68 19.67 -2.42 -13.85
C PHE A 68 20.36 -1.69 -12.70
N LEU A 69 19.89 -0.48 -12.39
CA LEU A 69 20.47 0.38 -11.34
C LEU A 69 21.99 0.62 -11.52
N GLY A 70 22.47 0.64 -12.77
CA GLY A 70 23.90 0.78 -13.10
C GLY A 70 24.47 2.19 -12.92
N ARG A 71 23.63 3.21 -12.68
CA ARG A 71 24.08 4.59 -12.45
C ARG A 71 24.74 4.70 -11.08
N SER A 72 25.85 5.41 -11.01
CA SER A 72 26.64 5.59 -9.79
C SER A 72 25.82 6.10 -8.59
N ILE A 73 24.83 6.97 -8.82
CA ILE A 73 23.97 7.52 -7.77
C ILE A 73 23.20 6.43 -6.99
N LEU A 74 22.81 5.35 -7.66
CA LEU A 74 22.06 4.23 -7.09
C LEU A 74 22.95 3.24 -6.33
N GLN A 75 24.27 3.39 -6.44
CA GLN A 75 25.25 2.51 -5.81
C GLN A 75 26.07 3.22 -4.72
N LYS A 76 25.95 4.55 -4.62
CA LYS A 76 26.83 5.39 -3.79
C LYS A 76 26.42 5.47 -2.33
N TYR A 77 25.12 5.48 -2.01
CA TYR A 77 24.61 5.68 -0.66
C TYR A 77 24.03 4.37 -0.13
N LYS A 78 24.83 3.58 0.59
CA LYS A 78 24.42 2.25 1.06
C LYS A 78 24.26 2.17 2.57
N SER A 79 24.92 3.05 3.32
CA SER A 79 24.68 3.18 4.75
C SER A 79 23.54 4.16 5.04
N GLU A 80 22.83 3.94 6.15
CA GLU A 80 21.78 4.84 6.60
C GLU A 80 22.29 6.28 6.76
N SER A 81 23.46 6.47 7.39
CA SER A 81 24.10 7.78 7.57
C SER A 81 24.37 8.51 6.25
N GLU A 82 24.87 7.80 5.25
CA GLU A 82 25.11 8.35 3.90
C GLU A 82 23.80 8.74 3.21
N PHE A 83 22.78 7.89 3.32
CA PHE A 83 21.47 8.12 2.72
C PHE A 83 20.74 9.30 3.38
N MET A 84 20.79 9.41 4.70
CA MET A 84 20.23 10.55 5.45
C MET A 84 20.91 11.87 5.08
N ARG A 85 22.24 11.90 4.97
CA ARG A 85 22.97 13.08 4.47
C ARG A 85 22.59 13.41 3.03
N TYR A 86 22.37 12.40 2.19
CA TYR A 86 21.96 12.60 0.82
C TYR A 86 20.56 13.23 0.72
N ILE A 87 19.57 12.67 1.45
CA ILE A 87 18.21 13.22 1.53
C ILE A 87 18.24 14.66 2.04
N HIS A 88 18.96 14.92 3.14
CA HIS A 88 19.05 16.27 3.69
C HIS A 88 19.65 17.28 2.70
N ARG A 89 20.68 16.88 1.95
CA ARG A 89 21.27 17.72 0.91
C ARG A 89 20.32 17.99 -0.25
N LEU A 90 19.45 17.05 -0.62
CA LEU A 90 18.42 17.28 -1.63
C LEU A 90 17.34 18.22 -1.09
N HIS A 91 16.85 17.97 0.12
CA HIS A 91 15.85 18.81 0.78
C HIS A 91 16.32 20.27 0.90
N GLY A 92 17.60 20.51 1.18
CA GLY A 92 18.16 21.87 1.24
C GLY A 92 18.17 22.63 -0.10
N LYS A 93 17.82 22.00 -1.22
CA LYS A 93 17.66 22.66 -2.52
C LYS A 93 16.22 23.08 -2.81
N ASP A 94 15.27 22.59 -2.03
CA ASP A 94 13.85 22.79 -2.26
C ASP A 94 13.32 23.90 -1.35
N TYR A 95 12.65 24.90 -1.94
CA TYR A 95 11.92 25.92 -1.19
C TYR A 95 10.52 25.42 -0.88
N GLY A 96 10.10 25.53 0.38
CA GLY A 96 8.81 25.03 0.84
C GLY A 96 8.29 25.79 2.05
N LEU A 97 7.14 25.36 2.59
CA LEU A 97 6.45 26.02 3.69
C LEU A 97 7.26 26.15 4.99
N THR A 98 8.33 25.36 5.14
CA THR A 98 9.28 25.47 6.27
C THR A 98 10.19 26.70 6.17
N HIS A 99 10.35 27.27 4.97
CA HIS A 99 11.20 28.44 4.73
C HIS A 99 10.41 29.75 4.73
N GLY A 100 9.18 29.72 4.23
CA GLY A 100 8.33 30.91 4.13
C GLY A 100 7.07 30.68 3.31
N CYS A 101 6.36 31.77 3.01
CA CYS A 101 5.12 31.73 2.24
C CYS A 101 5.39 31.32 0.78
N VAL A 102 4.52 30.46 0.22
CA VAL A 102 4.54 30.01 -1.19
C VAL A 102 3.20 30.39 -1.84
N PRO A 103 3.05 31.60 -2.40
CA PRO A 103 1.76 32.13 -2.85
C PRO A 103 1.42 31.67 -4.28
N LEU A 104 1.21 30.36 -4.46
CA LEU A 104 0.75 29.81 -5.74
C LEU A 104 -0.79 29.87 -5.81
N GLY A 105 -1.30 30.68 -6.72
CA GLY A 105 -2.74 30.75 -7.00
C GLY A 105 -3.31 29.39 -7.40
N SER A 106 -4.56 29.11 -7.01
CA SER A 106 -5.26 27.83 -7.24
C SER A 106 -4.71 26.61 -6.48
N CYS A 107 -3.46 26.63 -5.99
CA CYS A 107 -2.87 25.48 -5.28
C CYS A 107 -3.29 25.34 -3.81
N THR A 108 -3.85 26.40 -3.20
CA THR A 108 -4.26 26.43 -1.78
C THR A 108 -3.17 25.88 -0.85
N VAL A 109 -1.96 26.44 -0.94
CA VAL A 109 -0.79 25.99 -0.16
C VAL A 109 -0.93 26.47 1.29
N LYS A 110 -1.74 25.75 2.08
CA LYS A 110 -2.05 26.00 3.50
C LYS A 110 -1.22 25.13 4.44
N LEU A 111 -1.35 25.38 5.74
CA LEU A 111 -0.71 24.57 6.78
C LEU A 111 -1.13 23.09 6.66
N SER A 112 -0.14 22.20 6.71
CA SER A 112 -0.32 20.76 6.96
C SER A 112 0.00 20.48 8.43
N PRO A 113 -0.99 20.42 9.35
CA PRO A 113 -0.74 20.33 10.78
C PRO A 113 -0.06 19.01 11.15
N ALA A 114 0.96 19.06 12.01
CA ALA A 114 1.66 17.87 12.47
C ALA A 114 0.71 16.83 13.11
N ALA A 115 -0.29 17.30 13.86
CA ALA A 115 -1.31 16.44 14.47
C ALA A 115 -2.10 15.63 13.43
N ALA A 116 -2.40 16.22 12.26
CA ALA A 116 -3.11 15.53 11.18
C ALA A 116 -2.19 14.58 10.38
N MET A 117 -0.89 14.90 10.30
CA MET A 117 0.09 14.06 9.59
C MET A 117 0.51 12.84 10.40
N LEU A 118 0.53 12.94 11.74
CA LEU A 118 0.98 11.85 12.61
C LEU A 118 0.17 10.57 12.42
N SER A 119 -1.14 10.68 12.20
CA SER A 119 -2.01 9.50 12.00
C SER A 119 -1.71 8.73 10.71
N LEU A 120 -1.06 9.36 9.72
CA LEU A 120 -0.72 8.71 8.46
C LEU A 120 0.38 7.66 8.59
N SER A 121 1.10 7.61 9.71
CA SER A 121 2.14 6.59 9.97
C SER A 121 1.66 5.43 10.84
N TRP A 122 0.45 5.51 11.40
CA TRP A 122 -0.09 4.44 12.24
C TRP A 122 -0.32 3.17 11.43
N SER A 123 0.11 2.03 11.97
CA SER A 123 0.00 0.74 11.30
C SER A 123 -1.45 0.35 11.00
N GLU A 124 -2.37 0.81 11.82
CA GLU A 124 -3.81 0.63 11.69
C GLU A 124 -4.35 1.29 10.43
N PHE A 125 -3.68 2.33 9.91
CA PHE A 125 -4.01 3.02 8.66
C PHE A 125 -3.12 2.58 7.48
N THR A 126 -1.86 2.22 7.71
CA THR A 126 -0.91 1.91 6.63
C THR A 126 -0.82 0.44 6.27
N ASN A 127 -1.05 -0.46 7.23
CA ASN A 127 -0.78 -1.90 7.10
C ASN A 127 -2.08 -2.73 7.00
N PHE A 128 -2.97 -2.35 6.08
CA PHE A 128 -4.11 -3.18 5.71
C PHE A 128 -4.17 -3.36 4.19
N HIS A 129 -4.62 -4.54 3.75
CA HIS A 129 -4.82 -4.78 2.34
C HIS A 129 -6.16 -4.16 1.89
N PRO A 130 -6.25 -3.44 0.76
CA PRO A 130 -7.50 -2.81 0.31
C PRO A 130 -8.67 -3.79 0.14
N LEU A 131 -8.38 -5.05 -0.20
CA LEU A 131 -9.36 -6.14 -0.33
C LEU A 131 -9.53 -6.97 0.95
N ALA A 132 -9.10 -6.46 2.10
CA ALA A 132 -9.30 -7.14 3.37
C ALA A 132 -10.80 -7.33 3.68
N PRO A 133 -11.19 -8.42 4.36
CA PRO A 133 -12.56 -8.62 4.80
C PRO A 133 -13.12 -7.42 5.59
N LYS A 134 -14.41 -7.12 5.42
CA LYS A 134 -15.08 -5.94 6.03
C LYS A 134 -14.97 -5.92 7.55
N GLU A 135 -14.85 -7.08 8.19
CA GLU A 135 -14.68 -7.16 9.64
C GLU A 135 -13.36 -6.57 10.13
N GLN A 136 -12.33 -6.56 9.28
CA GLN A 136 -10.99 -6.02 9.59
C GLN A 136 -10.89 -4.51 9.30
N THR A 137 -11.80 -3.95 8.51
CA THR A 137 -11.75 -2.55 8.04
C THR A 137 -12.82 -1.65 8.66
N ARG A 138 -13.49 -2.11 9.73
CA ARG A 138 -14.58 -1.34 10.40
C ARG A 138 -14.19 0.09 10.78
N GLY A 139 -12.98 0.29 11.31
CA GLY A 139 -12.47 1.62 11.67
C GLY A 139 -12.35 2.55 10.46
N HIS A 140 -11.84 2.03 9.34
CA HIS A 140 -11.77 2.76 8.07
C HIS A 140 -13.15 3.09 7.52
N SER A 141 -14.09 2.13 7.55
CA SER A 141 -15.45 2.39 7.10
C SER A 141 -16.12 3.50 7.92
N ALA A 142 -15.94 3.50 9.25
CA ALA A 142 -16.45 4.57 10.10
C ALA A 142 -15.83 5.93 9.76
N LEU A 143 -14.51 5.97 9.52
CA LEU A 143 -13.80 7.19 9.13
C LEU A 143 -14.30 7.73 7.78
N CYS A 144 -14.46 6.87 6.77
CA CYS A 144 -14.96 7.28 5.45
C CYS A 144 -16.38 7.84 5.54
N LEU A 145 -17.27 7.19 6.28
CA LEU A 145 -18.66 7.66 6.45
C LEU A 145 -18.74 9.01 7.19
N ASP A 146 -17.92 9.19 8.23
CA ASP A 146 -17.83 10.48 8.95
C ASP A 146 -17.31 11.60 8.02
N LEU A 147 -16.31 11.30 7.19
CA LEU A 147 -15.77 12.26 6.22
C LEU A 147 -16.80 12.60 5.13
N GLU A 148 -17.49 11.61 4.58
CA GLU A 148 -18.56 11.80 3.60
C GLU A 148 -19.66 12.69 4.17
N GLN A 149 -20.11 12.45 5.42
CA GLN A 149 -21.09 13.30 6.08
C GLN A 149 -20.62 14.75 6.20
N LYS A 150 -19.40 14.96 6.70
CA LYS A 150 -18.84 16.32 6.85
C LYS A 150 -18.72 17.06 5.53
N ILE A 151 -18.34 16.37 4.44
CA ILE A 151 -18.26 16.99 3.12
C ILE A 151 -19.66 17.37 2.64
N ARG A 152 -20.65 16.47 2.78
CA ARG A 152 -22.06 16.77 2.44
C ARG A 152 -22.59 18.00 3.18
N ASP A 153 -22.31 18.09 4.47
CA ASP A 153 -22.76 19.23 5.30
C ASP A 153 -22.15 20.56 4.82
N ILE A 154 -20.91 20.53 4.31
CA ILE A 154 -20.22 21.73 3.80
C ILE A 154 -20.69 22.10 2.38
N THR A 155 -20.92 21.11 1.51
CA THR A 155 -21.24 21.34 0.09
C THR A 155 -22.73 21.34 -0.23
N ALA A 156 -23.57 20.92 0.72
CA ALA A 156 -25.01 20.69 0.55
C ALA A 156 -25.35 19.69 -0.57
N LEU A 157 -24.46 18.72 -0.84
CA LEU A 157 -24.71 17.62 -1.77
C LEU A 157 -25.42 16.45 -1.08
N ASP A 158 -26.26 15.73 -1.83
CA ASP A 158 -26.97 14.55 -1.31
C ASP A 158 -26.01 13.38 -0.99
N ALA A 159 -24.97 13.21 -1.80
CA ALA A 159 -24.01 12.13 -1.72
C ALA A 159 -22.60 12.57 -2.14
N VAL A 160 -21.58 11.88 -1.61
CA VAL A 160 -20.17 12.08 -1.92
C VAL A 160 -19.51 10.72 -2.13
N SER A 161 -18.57 10.62 -3.07
CA SER A 161 -17.72 9.44 -3.27
C SER A 161 -16.27 9.79 -2.97
N LEU A 162 -15.61 8.97 -2.15
CA LEU A 162 -14.18 9.10 -1.82
C LEU A 162 -13.26 8.30 -2.75
N GLN A 163 -13.79 7.71 -3.82
CA GLN A 163 -13.02 6.88 -4.76
C GLN A 163 -12.01 7.66 -5.63
N PRO A 164 -12.32 8.88 -6.13
CA PRO A 164 -11.36 9.64 -6.93
C PRO A 164 -10.15 10.12 -6.10
N ASN A 165 -8.94 9.85 -6.58
CA ASN A 165 -7.69 10.17 -5.90
C ASN A 165 -7.07 11.52 -6.31
N SER A 166 -7.72 12.25 -7.23
CA SER A 166 -7.32 13.58 -7.70
C SER A 166 -8.52 14.37 -8.21
N GLY A 167 -8.40 15.70 -8.29
CA GLY A 167 -9.47 16.57 -8.79
C GLY A 167 -9.88 16.24 -10.23
N ALA A 168 -8.92 16.03 -11.13
CA ALA A 168 -9.19 15.66 -12.53
C ALA A 168 -9.94 14.32 -12.65
N GLN A 169 -9.66 13.36 -11.77
CA GLN A 169 -10.41 12.11 -11.74
C GLN A 169 -11.84 12.32 -11.23
N GLY A 170 -12.04 13.25 -10.30
CA GLY A 170 -13.37 13.66 -9.84
C GLY A 170 -14.22 14.22 -10.98
N GLU A 171 -13.66 15.13 -11.78
CA GLU A 171 -14.33 15.69 -12.96
C GLU A 171 -14.68 14.62 -14.00
N TYR A 172 -13.76 13.69 -14.26
CA TYR A 172 -14.00 12.56 -15.16
C TYR A 172 -15.13 11.63 -14.66
N CYS A 173 -15.12 11.31 -13.37
CA CYS A 173 -16.15 10.46 -12.76
C CYS A 173 -17.53 11.13 -12.80
N TRP A 174 -17.59 12.43 -12.47
CA TRP A 174 -18.82 13.21 -12.55
C TRP A 174 -19.42 13.20 -13.95
N SER A 175 -18.57 13.46 -14.96
CA SER A 175 -19.00 13.48 -16.37
C SER A 175 -19.52 12.12 -16.84
N SER A 176 -19.05 11.02 -16.23
CA SER A 176 -19.49 9.65 -16.55
C SER A 176 -20.78 9.25 -15.82
N CYS A 177 -21.20 10.00 -14.80
CA CYS A 177 -22.43 9.78 -14.05
C CYS A 177 -23.62 10.62 -14.56
N ASP A 178 -23.37 11.58 -15.47
CA ASP A 178 -24.42 12.40 -16.06
C ASP A 178 -25.22 11.57 -17.09
N PRO A 179 -26.53 11.30 -16.84
CA PRO A 179 -27.36 10.54 -17.77
C PRO A 179 -27.59 11.24 -19.12
N LEU A 180 -27.18 12.51 -19.27
CA LEU A 180 -27.20 13.22 -20.56
C LEU A 180 -25.97 12.94 -21.44
N VAL A 181 -24.93 12.29 -20.89
CA VAL A 181 -23.68 11.94 -21.58
C VAL A 181 -23.54 10.43 -21.83
N SER A 182 -24.45 9.61 -21.28
CA SER A 182 -24.52 8.14 -21.48
C SER A 182 -25.54 7.70 -22.53
#